data_AF-A0AAI9Y651-F1
#
_entry.id   AF-A0AAI9Y651-F1
#
_cell.length_a   1.000
_cell.length_b   1.000
_cell.length_c   1.000
_cell.angle_alpha   90.00
_cell.angle_beta   90.00
_cell.angle_gamma   90.00
#
_symmetry.space_group_name_H-M   'P 1'
#
loop_
_entity.id
_entity.type
_entity.pdbx_description
1 polymer ?
#
loop_
_entity_poly.entity_id
_entity_poly.type
_entity_poly.pdbx_seq_one_letter_code
_entity_poly.pdbx_strand_id
1 'polypeptide(L)'
;MPPYRVQPVTLADSPALARNNMSAFWTNPNWNILWPKSTTLDFLVAEATKRMPNNLLRDPAALRHQRAVDSETGELVGYARWELPAGHRDAAAWARSKIAEDAMSPEERRAIQERSDAAWCRRVIDENLEDEVAKAILGETPIVRIRGEINEAFVIC
;
A
#
# COMPACT_ATOMS: atom_id res chain seq x y z
N MET A 1 10.68 18.00 -20.93
CA MET A 1 10.51 17.71 -19.49
C MET A 1 10.20 16.24 -19.33
N PRO A 2 10.62 15.55 -18.26
CA PRO A 2 10.13 14.21 -18.00
C PRO A 2 8.59 14.26 -17.92
N PRO A 3 7.88 13.27 -18.47
CA PRO A 3 6.42 13.34 -18.64
C PRO A 3 5.65 13.30 -17.30
N TYR A 4 6.33 13.06 -16.18
CA TYR A 4 5.74 12.92 -14.87
C TYR A 4 6.31 13.88 -13.82
N ARG A 5 5.48 14.24 -12.84
CA ARG A 5 5.85 15.03 -11.65
C ARG A 5 5.60 14.22 -10.39
N VAL A 6 6.58 14.22 -9.49
CA VAL A 6 6.42 13.64 -8.15
C VAL A 6 5.77 14.66 -7.23
N GLN A 7 4.72 14.25 -6.52
CA GLN A 7 3.93 15.10 -5.64
C GLN A 7 3.66 14.43 -4.29
N PRO A 8 3.38 15.23 -3.24
CA PRO A 8 2.84 14.72 -1.99
C PRO A 8 1.53 13.96 -2.20
N VAL A 9 1.23 13.05 -1.27
CA VAL A 9 -0.04 12.32 -1.19
C VAL A 9 -0.93 12.98 -0.14
N THR A 10 -2.24 12.99 -0.42
CA THR A 10 -3.29 13.41 0.49
C THR A 10 -4.30 12.27 0.66
N LEU A 11 -5.18 12.37 1.67
CA LEU A 11 -6.23 11.36 1.86
C LEU A 11 -7.23 11.33 0.69
N ALA A 12 -7.39 12.45 -0.03
CA ALA A 12 -8.25 12.53 -1.21
C ALA A 12 -7.73 11.65 -2.36
N ASP A 13 -6.43 11.32 -2.37
CA ASP A 13 -5.83 10.43 -3.37
C ASP A 13 -6.21 8.96 -3.16
N SER A 14 -6.82 8.60 -2.03
CA SER A 14 -7.08 7.21 -1.63
C SER A 14 -7.72 6.33 -2.71
N PRO A 15 -8.77 6.78 -3.45
CA PRO A 15 -9.36 5.96 -4.51
C PRO A 15 -8.39 5.69 -5.68
N ALA A 16 -7.63 6.71 -6.09
CA ALA A 16 -6.66 6.59 -7.18
C ALA A 16 -5.49 5.68 -6.78
N LEU A 17 -5.00 5.82 -5.54
CA LEU A 17 -3.95 4.98 -4.98
C LEU A 17 -4.39 3.52 -4.85
N ALA A 18 -5.61 3.29 -4.38
CA ALA A 18 -6.19 1.95 -4.26
C ALA A 18 -6.30 1.29 -5.64
N ARG A 19 -6.85 2.00 -6.63
CA ARG A 19 -6.93 1.50 -8.01
C ARG A 19 -5.54 1.18 -8.55
N ASN A 20 -4.60 2.12 -8.48
CA ASN A 20 -3.23 1.95 -8.96
C ASN A 20 -2.56 0.71 -8.38
N ASN A 21 -2.59 0.56 -7.05
CA ASN A 21 -1.94 -0.57 -6.40
C ASN A 21 -2.62 -1.89 -6.74
N MET A 22 -3.94 -1.97 -6.64
CA MET A 22 -4.62 -3.25 -6.90
C MET A 22 -4.44 -3.65 -8.36
N SER A 23 -4.55 -2.74 -9.32
CA SER A 23 -4.37 -3.07 -10.74
C SER A 23 -2.93 -3.47 -11.06
N ALA A 24 -1.94 -2.82 -10.45
CA ALA A 24 -0.52 -3.15 -10.67
C ALA A 24 -0.16 -4.57 -10.19
N PHE A 25 -0.73 -5.01 -9.06
CA PHE A 25 -0.48 -6.36 -8.54
C PHE A 25 -1.43 -7.42 -9.09
N TRP A 26 -2.59 -7.04 -9.62
CA TRP A 26 -3.55 -7.99 -10.20
C TRP A 26 -2.96 -8.80 -11.36
N THR A 27 -2.06 -8.19 -12.14
CA THR A 27 -1.37 -8.84 -13.25
C THR A 27 -0.23 -9.75 -12.80
N ASN A 28 0.12 -9.76 -11.52
CA ASN A 28 1.13 -10.65 -10.94
C ASN A 28 0.48 -11.96 -10.48
N PRO A 29 0.77 -13.12 -11.10
CA PRO A 29 0.17 -14.40 -10.74
C PRO A 29 0.38 -14.79 -9.27
N ASN A 30 1.56 -14.48 -8.71
CA ASN A 30 1.90 -14.79 -7.32
C ASN A 30 1.10 -13.96 -6.32
N TRP A 31 0.62 -12.78 -6.73
CA TRP A 31 -0.27 -11.98 -5.90
C TRP A 31 -1.73 -12.38 -6.10
N ASN A 32 -2.12 -12.75 -7.33
CA ASN A 32 -3.48 -13.16 -7.66
C ASN A 32 -3.91 -14.43 -6.90
N ILE A 33 -3.00 -15.40 -6.73
CA ILE A 33 -3.27 -16.66 -6.00
C ILE A 33 -3.67 -16.44 -4.52
N LEU A 34 -3.36 -15.27 -3.95
CA LEU A 34 -3.70 -14.93 -2.56
C LEU A 34 -5.21 -14.71 -2.36
N TRP A 35 -5.99 -14.54 -3.43
CA TRP A 35 -7.39 -14.14 -3.36
C TRP A 35 -8.35 -15.27 -3.74
N PRO A 36 -9.56 -15.29 -3.17
CA PRO A 36 -10.59 -16.22 -3.61
C PRO A 36 -10.82 -16.09 -5.11
N LYS A 37 -11.03 -17.22 -5.81
CA LYS A 37 -11.25 -17.21 -7.27
C LYS A 37 -12.47 -16.39 -7.70
N SER A 38 -13.42 -16.16 -6.80
CA SER A 38 -14.60 -15.31 -7.02
C SER A 38 -14.33 -13.82 -6.83
N THR A 39 -13.17 -13.44 -6.31
CA THR A 39 -12.79 -12.04 -6.10
C THR A 39 -12.48 -11.37 -7.42
N THR A 40 -13.02 -10.16 -7.62
CA THR A 40 -12.74 -9.34 -8.80
C THR A 40 -11.81 -8.18 -8.44
N LEU A 41 -11.10 -7.65 -9.43
CA LEU A 41 -10.26 -6.46 -9.25
C LEU A 41 -11.06 -5.26 -8.74
N ASP A 42 -12.23 -4.98 -9.33
CA ASP A 42 -13.05 -3.83 -8.90
C ASP A 42 -13.54 -3.96 -7.45
N PHE A 43 -13.88 -5.17 -7.02
CA PHE A 43 -14.22 -5.43 -5.61
C PHE A 43 -13.02 -5.15 -4.70
N LEU A 44 -11.83 -5.65 -5.04
CA LEU A 44 -10.61 -5.37 -4.27
C LEU A 44 -10.28 -3.87 -4.22
N VAL A 45 -10.45 -3.15 -5.33
CA VAL A 45 -10.24 -1.70 -5.38
C VAL A 45 -11.20 -0.98 -4.44
N ALA A 46 -12.48 -1.37 -4.41
CA ALA A 46 -13.48 -0.79 -3.51
C ALA A 46 -13.10 -1.01 -2.03
N GLU A 47 -12.73 -2.23 -1.66
CA GLU A 47 -12.33 -2.56 -0.29
C GLU A 47 -10.97 -1.97 0.11
N ALA A 48 -10.01 -1.88 -0.82
CA ALA A 48 -8.76 -1.18 -0.62
C ALA A 48 -8.97 0.34 -0.44
N THR A 49 -9.91 0.94 -1.17
CA THR A 49 -10.24 2.36 -1.04
C THR A 49 -10.73 2.71 0.37
N LYS A 50 -11.49 1.81 1.00
CA LYS A 50 -11.96 1.99 2.39
C LYS A 50 -10.82 2.02 3.41
N ARG A 51 -9.76 1.26 3.16
CA ARG A 51 -8.60 1.07 4.07
C ARG A 51 -7.46 2.03 3.82
N MET A 52 -7.33 2.51 2.58
CA MET A 52 -6.22 3.37 2.15
C MET A 52 -6.01 4.59 3.07
N PRO A 53 -7.05 5.34 3.49
CA PRO A 53 -6.85 6.44 4.42
C PRO A 53 -6.18 6.01 5.72
N ASN A 54 -6.60 4.89 6.31
CA ASN A 54 -5.98 4.39 7.55
C ASN A 54 -4.52 3.94 7.32
N ASN A 55 -4.26 3.27 6.19
CA ASN A 55 -2.91 2.82 5.82
C ASN A 55 -1.93 3.98 5.58
N LEU A 56 -2.42 5.13 5.10
CA LEU A 56 -1.65 6.35 4.93
C LEU A 56 -1.29 7.00 6.28
N LEU A 57 -2.07 6.73 7.33
CA LEU A 57 -2.00 7.41 8.62
C LEU A 57 -1.38 6.55 9.74
N ARG A 58 -1.13 5.26 9.51
CA ARG A 58 -0.83 4.29 10.59
C ARG A 58 0.49 4.54 11.34
N ASP A 59 1.51 5.06 10.67
CA ASP A 59 2.81 5.39 11.28
C ASP A 59 3.42 6.63 10.60
N PRO A 60 2.94 7.83 10.93
CA PRO A 60 3.41 9.09 10.32
C PRO A 60 4.86 9.44 10.68
N ALA A 61 5.41 8.82 11.74
CA ALA A 61 6.79 9.02 12.12
C ALA A 61 7.73 8.32 11.12
N ALA A 62 7.43 7.08 10.75
CA ALA A 62 8.30 6.29 9.88
C ALA A 62 7.88 6.32 8.40
N LEU A 63 6.59 6.30 8.09
CA LEU A 63 6.10 6.15 6.72
C LEU A 63 6.19 7.44 5.92
N ARG A 64 6.45 7.27 4.62
CA ARG A 64 6.48 8.32 3.61
C ARG A 64 5.77 7.86 2.35
N HIS A 65 5.10 8.81 1.72
CA HIS A 65 4.19 8.60 0.61
C HIS A 65 4.44 9.64 -0.47
N GLN A 66 4.62 9.19 -1.71
CA GLN A 66 4.66 10.06 -2.89
C GLN A 66 3.90 9.43 -4.03
N ARG A 67 3.26 10.28 -4.82
CA ARG A 67 2.61 9.91 -6.08
C ARG A 67 3.35 10.51 -7.26
N ALA A 68 3.36 9.80 -8.36
CA ALA A 68 3.74 10.34 -9.66
C ALA A 68 2.46 10.66 -10.44
N VAL A 69 2.40 11.85 -11.02
CA VAL A 69 1.30 12.27 -11.89
C VAL A 69 1.80 12.59 -13.29
N ASP A 70 1.02 12.24 -14.30
CA ASP A 70 1.24 12.72 -15.66
C ASP A 70 1.16 14.26 -15.69
N SER A 71 2.09 14.88 -16.41
CA SER A 71 2.21 16.34 -16.41
C SER A 71 1.17 17.05 -17.27
N GLU A 72 0.57 16.35 -18.24
CA GLU A 72 -0.43 16.86 -19.16
C GLU A 72 -1.85 16.63 -18.63
N THR A 73 -2.15 15.40 -18.19
CA THR A 73 -3.50 15.01 -17.74
C THR A 73 -3.71 15.22 -16.24
N GLY A 74 -2.62 15.23 -15.45
CA GLY A 74 -2.68 15.23 -13.99
C GLY A 74 -3.08 13.90 -13.38
N GLU A 75 -3.24 12.85 -14.19
CA GLU A 75 -3.62 11.52 -13.71
C GLU A 75 -2.50 10.87 -12.91
N LEU A 76 -2.87 10.12 -11.88
CA LEU A 76 -1.93 9.34 -11.09
C LEU A 76 -1.41 8.16 -11.90
N VAL A 77 -0.09 8.11 -12.10
CA VAL A 77 0.59 7.05 -12.87
C VAL A 77 1.51 6.19 -12.01
N GLY A 78 1.68 6.54 -10.74
CA GLY A 78 2.44 5.73 -9.81
C GLY A 78 2.32 6.18 -8.36
N TYR A 79 2.64 5.26 -7.46
CA TYR A 79 2.64 5.48 -6.02
C TYR A 79 3.81 4.73 -5.39
N ALA A 80 4.51 5.40 -4.48
CA ALA A 80 5.56 4.83 -3.68
C ALA A 80 5.27 5.06 -2.19
N ARG A 81 5.42 3.99 -1.41
CA ARG A 81 5.43 3.99 0.05
C ARG A 81 6.77 3.44 0.50
N TRP A 82 7.40 4.11 1.46
CA TRP A 82 8.58 3.59 2.14
C TRP A 82 8.55 3.93 3.61
N GLU A 83 9.33 3.18 4.38
CA GLU A 83 9.53 3.37 5.81
C GLU A 83 10.94 3.87 6.07
N LEU A 84 11.08 4.89 6.90
CA LEU A 84 12.39 5.40 7.31
C LEU A 84 12.95 4.55 8.48
N PRO A 85 14.25 4.22 8.45
CA PRO A 85 14.91 3.61 9.59
C PRO A 85 14.75 4.46 10.85
N ALA A 86 14.74 3.83 12.04
CA ALA A 86 14.48 4.51 13.32
C ALA A 86 15.31 5.80 13.52
N GLY A 87 16.60 5.79 13.18
CA GLY A 87 17.49 6.96 13.28
C GLY A 87 17.26 8.09 12.26
N HIS A 88 16.33 7.92 11.31
CA HIS A 88 16.07 8.86 10.22
C HIS A 88 14.62 9.38 10.20
N ARG A 89 13.80 9.06 11.21
CA ARG A 89 12.37 9.42 11.25
C ARG A 89 12.10 10.94 11.20
N ASP A 90 13.06 11.74 11.66
CA ASP A 90 13.00 13.21 11.66
C ASP A 90 13.76 13.87 10.49
N ALA A 91 14.20 13.09 9.49
CA ALA A 91 14.94 13.61 8.36
C ALA A 91 14.11 14.64 7.55
N ALA A 92 14.59 15.89 7.54
CA ALA A 92 13.94 17.01 6.84
C ALA A 92 13.77 16.78 5.33
N ALA A 93 14.68 16.01 4.71
CA ALA A 93 14.66 15.69 3.28
C ALA A 93 13.34 15.06 2.82
N TRP A 94 12.60 14.41 3.73
CA TRP A 94 11.36 13.68 3.41
C TRP A 94 10.13 14.25 4.13
N ALA A 95 10.22 15.46 4.69
CA ALA A 95 9.11 16.07 5.42
C ALA A 95 7.85 16.23 4.55
N ARG A 96 8.02 16.59 3.27
CA ARG A 96 6.93 16.76 2.29
C ARG A 96 6.24 15.46 1.88
N SER A 97 6.78 14.31 2.26
CA SER A 97 6.21 12.99 1.95
C SER A 97 5.45 12.41 3.15
N LYS A 98 5.29 13.16 4.25
CA LYS A 98 4.36 12.82 5.34
C LYS A 98 2.94 13.18 4.94
N ILE A 99 1.96 12.44 5.47
CA ILE A 99 0.56 12.83 5.38
C ILE A 99 0.31 13.97 6.37
N ALA A 100 -0.38 15.02 5.93
CA ALA A 100 -0.80 16.09 6.81
C ALA A 100 -1.96 15.60 7.69
N GLU A 101 -1.70 15.47 8.99
CA GLU A 101 -2.67 15.03 10.01
C GLU A 101 -3.18 16.19 10.87
N ASP A 102 -2.53 17.34 10.80
CA ASP A 102 -2.73 18.51 11.66
C ASP A 102 -4.14 19.13 11.54
N ALA A 103 -4.81 18.94 10.42
CA ALA A 103 -6.18 19.40 10.20
C ALA A 103 -7.27 18.38 10.59
N MET A 104 -6.91 17.17 11.03
CA MET A 104 -7.87 16.07 11.25
C MET A 104 -8.41 16.04 12.69
N SER A 105 -9.73 15.93 12.84
CA SER A 105 -10.33 15.73 14.16
C SER A 105 -10.21 14.28 14.66
N PRO A 106 -10.25 14.05 15.98
CA PRO A 106 -10.33 12.68 16.53
C PRO A 106 -11.51 11.88 15.98
N GLU A 107 -12.65 12.52 15.73
CA GLU A 107 -13.85 11.90 15.15
C GLU A 107 -13.61 11.46 13.70
N GLU A 108 -12.95 12.29 12.90
CA GLU A 108 -12.56 11.94 11.53
C GLU A 108 -11.59 10.76 11.52
N ARG A 109 -10.58 10.77 12.40
CA ARG A 109 -9.62 9.66 12.54
C ARG A 109 -10.33 8.37 12.93
N ARG A 110 -11.26 8.43 13.88
CA ARG A 110 -12.05 7.28 14.30
C ARG A 110 -12.93 6.75 13.17
N ALA A 111 -13.61 7.62 12.44
CA ALA A 111 -14.44 7.21 11.30
C ALA A 111 -13.62 6.56 10.17
N ILE A 112 -12.38 7.01 9.96
CA ILE A 112 -11.43 6.37 9.04
C ILE A 112 -11.07 4.96 9.53
N GLN A 113 -10.73 4.82 10.82
CA GLN A 113 -10.40 3.53 11.42
C GLN A 113 -11.57 2.55 11.32
N GLU A 114 -12.77 2.95 11.75
CA GLU A 114 -13.98 2.10 11.69
C GLU A 114 -14.31 1.64 10.27
N ARG A 115 -14.16 2.53 9.28
CA ARG A 115 -14.35 2.18 7.86
C ARG A 115 -13.29 1.18 7.37
N SER A 116 -12.06 1.34 7.82
CA SER A 116 -10.97 0.42 7.49
C SER A 116 -11.19 -0.96 8.11
N ASP A 117 -11.61 -1.02 9.37
CA ASP A 117 -11.85 -2.28 10.09
C ASP A 117 -13.06 -3.05 9.54
N ALA A 118 -14.08 -2.32 9.07
CA ALA A 118 -15.23 -2.91 8.41
C ALA A 118 -14.96 -3.35 6.96
N ALA A 119 -13.83 -2.96 6.37
CA ALA A 119 -13.49 -3.30 5.00
C ALA A 119 -13.08 -4.76 4.88
N TRP A 120 -13.55 -5.42 3.83
CA TRP A 120 -13.20 -6.81 3.59
C TRP A 120 -11.72 -6.94 3.19
N CYS A 121 -11.01 -7.81 3.89
CA CYS A 121 -9.85 -8.47 3.32
C CYS A 121 -9.65 -9.84 3.96
N ARG A 122 -9.98 -10.88 3.20
CA ARG A 122 -9.70 -12.26 3.56
C ARG A 122 -8.91 -12.91 2.44
N ARG A 123 -7.63 -13.14 2.68
CA ARG A 123 -6.75 -13.88 1.77
C ARG A 123 -7.06 -15.38 1.89
N VAL A 124 -6.84 -16.15 0.83
CA VAL A 124 -7.04 -17.61 0.79
C VAL A 124 -5.90 -18.33 1.49
N ILE A 125 -4.75 -17.67 1.65
CA ILE A 125 -3.64 -18.18 2.43
C ILE A 125 -4.03 -18.08 3.91
N ASP A 126 -4.63 -19.17 4.40
CA ASP A 126 -4.58 -19.59 5.79
C ASP A 126 -3.09 -19.66 6.22
N GLU A 127 -2.79 -19.38 7.48
CA GLU A 127 -1.44 -19.28 8.07
C GLU A 127 -0.55 -20.50 7.75
N ASN A 128 -1.15 -21.63 7.35
CA ASN A 128 -0.46 -22.87 6.99
C ASN A 128 0.05 -22.96 5.52
N LEU A 129 -0.40 -22.08 4.60
CA LEU A 129 -0.01 -22.14 3.18
C LEU A 129 1.18 -21.22 2.84
N GLU A 130 1.52 -20.24 3.70
CA GLU A 130 2.73 -19.42 3.56
C GLU A 130 3.99 -20.29 3.52
N ASP A 131 4.06 -21.34 4.34
CA ASP A 131 5.19 -22.27 4.41
C ASP A 131 5.36 -23.13 3.15
N GLU A 132 4.26 -23.56 2.54
CA GLU A 132 4.27 -24.41 1.34
C GLU A 132 4.59 -23.59 0.07
N VAL A 133 4.00 -22.40 -0.05
CA VAL A 133 4.29 -21.47 -1.16
C VAL A 133 5.71 -20.92 -1.04
N ALA A 134 6.18 -20.60 0.17
CA ALA A 134 7.58 -20.24 0.40
C ALA A 134 8.52 -21.39 0.01
N LYS A 135 8.21 -22.64 0.36
CA LYS A 135 8.99 -23.81 -0.07
C LYS A 135 9.02 -23.99 -1.59
N ALA A 136 7.90 -23.81 -2.27
CA ALA A 136 7.83 -23.92 -3.73
C ALA A 136 8.66 -22.83 -4.42
N ILE A 137 8.52 -21.57 -3.98
CA ILE A 137 9.27 -20.43 -4.55
C ILE A 137 10.78 -20.55 -4.26
N LEU A 138 11.17 -20.97 -3.06
CA LEU A 138 12.57 -21.19 -2.68
C LEU A 138 13.20 -22.42 -3.35
N GLY A 139 12.38 -23.38 -3.79
CA GLY A 139 12.85 -24.59 -4.48
C GLY A 139 13.19 -24.36 -5.95
N GLU A 140 12.57 -23.38 -6.61
CA GLU A 140 12.63 -23.24 -8.07
C GLU A 140 13.57 -22.14 -8.59
N THR A 141 14.09 -21.25 -7.73
CA THR A 141 15.05 -20.21 -8.18
C THR A 141 16.13 -19.89 -7.14
N PRO A 142 17.39 -19.59 -7.55
CA PRO A 142 18.43 -19.11 -6.65
C PRO A 142 18.17 -17.64 -6.33
N ILE A 143 17.14 -17.36 -5.54
CA ILE A 143 16.89 -16.01 -5.03
C ILE A 143 17.82 -15.80 -3.84
N VAL A 144 18.69 -14.80 -3.94
CA VAL A 144 19.56 -14.33 -2.86
C VAL A 144 18.70 -14.08 -1.62
N ARG A 145 18.98 -14.85 -0.56
CA ARG A 145 18.35 -14.75 0.75
C ARG A 145 18.78 -13.42 1.38
N ILE A 146 18.09 -12.33 1.04
CA ILE A 146 18.21 -11.09 1.81
C ILE A 146 17.64 -11.41 3.18
N ARG A 147 18.50 -11.52 4.18
CA ARG A 147 18.11 -11.60 5.60
C ARG A 147 17.47 -10.27 5.99
N GLY A 148 16.20 -10.15 5.66
CA GLY A 148 15.20 -9.36 6.35
C GLY A 148 13.98 -10.24 6.32
N GLU A 149 13.27 -10.34 7.44
CA GLU A 149 11.91 -10.87 7.47
C GLU A 149 11.16 -10.40 6.21
N ILE A 150 10.26 -11.24 5.69
CA ILE A 150 9.27 -10.80 4.69
C ILE A 150 8.31 -9.87 5.46
N ASN A 151 8.83 -8.74 5.91
CA ASN A 151 8.23 -7.76 6.80
C ASN A 151 7.13 -7.11 6.00
N GLU A 152 5.87 -7.40 6.31
CA GLU A 152 4.69 -6.52 6.35
C GLU A 152 4.49 -5.48 5.21
N ALA A 153 5.26 -5.56 4.13
CA ALA A 153 5.38 -4.57 3.08
C ALA A 153 4.21 -4.67 2.10
N PHE A 154 3.40 -5.72 2.23
CA PHE A 154 2.19 -5.97 1.46
C PHE A 154 0.95 -6.06 2.34
N VAL A 155 0.94 -5.32 3.45
CA VAL A 155 -0.29 -5.08 4.22
C VAL A 155 -1.14 -4.06 3.44
N ILE A 156 -1.70 -4.55 2.33
CA ILE A 156 -2.84 -3.96 1.62
C ILE A 156 -4.10 -4.15 2.49
N CYS A 157 -4.06 -5.18 3.35
CA CYS A 157 -4.85 -5.48 4.54
C CYS A 157 -3.83 -5.62 5.65
#